data_AF-A0A1Y1XD14-F1
#
_entry.id   AF-A0A1Y1XD14-F1
#
_cell.length_a   1.000
_cell.length_b   1.000
_cell.length_c   1.000
_cell.angle_alpha   90.00
_cell.angle_beta   90.00
_cell.angle_gamma   90.00
#
_symmetry.space_group_name_H-M   'P 1'
#
loop_
_entity.id
_entity.type
_entity.pdbx_description
1 polymer ?
#
loop_
_entity_poly.entity_id
_entity_poly.type
_entity_poly.pdbx_seq_one_letter_code
_entity_poly.pdbx_strand_id
1 'polypeptide(L)'
;MMEMLEDDLLFREFGEFCRDENCIENILFYRDYWKYKKLFQRHDKPSTNNTDVLKSRKLSMDSVSISKSEKNKKERRISSTSSKMSKRETSTNIIDLDVIDKEAQKFCDNFIGNNAIYEINIQHFIVKTINDTFKILRMDQEQTIEEKINGYYTAFDRAYKEVTNNIYLNSYSNYINQKNKGNNDKQVNTKNEVNSNMC
;
A
#
# COMPACT_ATOMS: atom_id res chain seq x y z
N MET A 1 5.54 10.72 14.56
CA MET A 1 6.00 9.79 13.50
C MET A 1 4.82 9.29 12.69
N MET A 2 3.81 8.64 13.29
CA MET A 2 2.64 8.15 12.53
C MET A 2 1.93 9.25 11.73
N GLU A 3 1.69 10.41 12.33
CA GLU A 3 1.13 11.58 11.64
C GLU A 3 1.95 12.02 10.40
N MET A 4 3.28 11.86 10.45
CA MET A 4 4.14 12.20 9.32
C MET A 4 4.03 11.19 8.19
N LEU A 5 3.81 9.91 8.51
CA LEU A 5 3.60 8.87 7.49
C LEU A 5 2.20 8.95 6.85
N GLU A 6 1.26 9.65 7.49
CA GLU A 6 -0.10 9.87 7.01
C GLU A 6 -0.22 11.13 6.13
N ASP A 7 0.69 12.10 6.29
CA ASP A 7 0.73 13.31 5.45
C ASP A 7 1.53 13.07 4.16
N ASP A 8 0.88 13.22 3.00
CA ASP A 8 1.49 12.94 1.68
C ASP A 8 2.74 13.79 1.39
N LEU A 9 2.79 15.04 1.87
CA LEU A 9 3.91 15.94 1.63
C LEU A 9 5.10 15.54 2.49
N LEU A 10 4.87 15.34 3.79
CA LEU A 10 5.91 14.96 4.73
C LEU A 10 6.41 13.54 4.46
N PHE A 11 5.53 12.62 4.08
CA PHE A 11 5.89 11.27 3.66
C PHE A 11 6.82 11.30 2.44
N ARG A 12 6.54 12.16 1.44
CA ARG A 12 7.40 12.31 0.27
C ARG A 12 8.77 12.88 0.65
N GLU A 13 8.81 13.93 1.46
CA GLU A 13 10.07 14.51 1.96
C GLU A 13 10.91 13.47 2.71
N PHE A 14 10.28 12.73 3.61
CA PHE A 14 10.94 11.66 4.35
C PHE A 14 11.37 10.48 3.47
N GLY A 15 10.61 10.19 2.41
CA GLY A 15 10.98 9.20 1.40
C GLY A 15 12.25 9.57 0.64
N GLU A 16 12.47 10.86 0.35
CA GLU A 16 13.74 11.31 -0.25
C GLU A 16 14.91 11.12 0.72
N PHE A 17 14.73 11.50 1.99
CA PHE A 17 15.73 11.21 3.04
C PHE A 17 16.07 9.72 3.11
N CYS A 18 15.08 8.83 3.10
CA CYS A 18 15.36 7.39 3.13
C CYS A 18 16.01 6.85 1.86
N ARG A 19 15.84 7.52 0.71
CA ARG A 19 16.60 7.17 -0.49
C ARG A 19 18.08 7.46 -0.32
N ASP A 20 18.41 8.60 0.28
CA ASP A 20 19.80 9.01 0.51
C ASP A 20 20.48 8.16 1.60
N GLU A 21 19.73 7.76 2.63
CA GLU A 21 20.22 6.95 3.75
C GLU A 21 20.06 5.43 3.55
N ASN A 22 19.70 4.98 2.35
CA ASN A 22 19.50 3.56 2.01
C ASN A 22 18.52 2.81 2.94
N CYS A 23 17.38 3.43 3.25
CA CYS A 23 16.25 2.83 3.99
C CYS A 23 14.92 2.88 3.24
N ILE A 24 14.96 3.05 1.91
CA ILE A 24 13.77 3.25 1.08
C ILE A 24 12.85 2.04 1.07
N GLU A 25 13.39 0.83 1.23
CA GLU A 25 12.65 -0.44 1.28
C GLU A 25 11.61 -0.45 2.40
N ASN A 26 11.93 0.12 3.57
CA ASN A 26 10.99 0.21 4.70
C ASN A 26 9.80 1.12 4.37
N ILE A 27 10.05 2.22 3.66
CA ILE A 27 9.02 3.17 3.23
C ILE A 27 8.13 2.57 2.13
N LEU A 28 8.73 1.86 1.18
CA LEU A 28 8.01 1.13 0.14
C LEU A 28 7.14 0.03 0.74
N PHE A 29 7.67 -0.73 1.68
CA PHE A 29 6.92 -1.74 2.42
C PHE A 29 5.71 -1.13 3.15
N TYR A 30 5.91 -0.06 3.94
CA TYR A 30 4.82 0.60 4.68
C TYR A 30 3.67 1.01 3.74
N ARG A 31 4.01 1.67 2.63
CA ARG A 31 3.04 2.12 1.63
C ARG A 31 2.28 0.95 1.02
N ASP A 32 3.00 -0.09 0.61
CA ASP A 32 2.40 -1.21 -0.11
C ASP A 32 1.62 -2.12 0.85
N TYR A 33 2.01 -2.22 2.12
CA TYR A 33 1.23 -2.92 3.15
C TYR A 33 -0.18 -2.33 3.26
N TRP A 34 -0.32 -1.01 3.29
CA TRP A 34 -1.64 -0.38 3.33
C TRP A 34 -2.43 -0.53 2.03
N LYS A 35 -1.76 -0.61 0.88
CA LYS A 35 -2.44 -0.97 -0.39
C LYS A 35 -2.96 -2.40 -0.34
N TYR A 36 -2.18 -3.32 0.21
CA TYR A 36 -2.58 -4.71 0.42
C TYR A 36 -3.78 -4.81 1.38
N LYS A 37 -3.75 -4.13 2.54
CA LYS A 37 -4.88 -4.11 3.50
C LYS A 37 -6.17 -3.55 2.90
N LYS A 38 -6.09 -2.64 1.91
CA LYS A 38 -7.27 -2.10 1.21
C LYS A 38 -8.00 -3.13 0.33
N LEU A 39 -7.38 -4.27 -0.01
CA LEU A 39 -8.05 -5.35 -0.75
C LEU A 39 -9.24 -5.91 0.04
N PHE A 40 -9.12 -5.94 1.37
CA PHE A 40 -10.09 -6.55 2.27
C PHE A 40 -11.25 -5.61 2.65
N GLN A 41 -11.11 -4.30 2.43
CA GLN A 41 -12.14 -3.29 2.73
C GLN A 41 -13.31 -3.31 1.75
N ARG A 42 -13.22 -4.10 0.67
CA ARG A 42 -14.28 -4.20 -0.34
C ARG A 42 -15.54 -4.93 0.16
N HIS A 43 -15.44 -5.67 1.26
CA HIS A 43 -16.52 -6.51 1.76
C HIS A 43 -17.50 -5.79 2.70
N ASP A 44 -17.17 -4.59 3.20
CA ASP A 44 -17.97 -3.91 4.23
C ASP A 44 -18.84 -2.75 3.71
N LYS A 45 -18.77 -2.38 2.43
CA LYS A 45 -19.65 -1.34 1.89
C LYS A 45 -20.99 -1.96 1.46
N PRO A 46 -22.11 -1.68 2.15
CA PRO A 46 -23.42 -1.98 1.59
C PRO A 46 -23.53 -1.23 0.26
N SER A 47 -23.80 -1.99 -0.80
CA SER A 47 -24.07 -1.50 -2.15
C SER A 47 -25.22 -0.50 -2.11
N THR A 48 -24.91 0.75 -1.79
CA THR A 48 -25.85 1.85 -1.84
C THR A 48 -25.83 2.33 -3.28
N ASN A 49 -26.70 1.75 -4.10
CA ASN A 49 -27.06 2.32 -5.39
C ASN A 49 -27.61 3.72 -5.12
N ASN A 50 -26.81 4.76 -5.33
CA ASN A 50 -27.26 6.07 -5.74
C ASN A 50 -26.10 6.82 -6.39
N THR A 51 -26.30 7.14 -7.66
CA THR A 51 -25.76 8.30 -8.37
C THR A 51 -25.64 9.51 -7.45
N ASP A 52 -24.44 10.04 -7.24
CA ASP A 52 -24.08 11.31 -7.88
C ASP A 52 -22.61 11.71 -7.67
N VAL A 53 -22.06 12.18 -8.78
CA VAL A 53 -20.94 13.09 -9.01
C VAL A 53 -20.40 13.80 -7.76
N LEU A 54 -19.13 13.55 -7.39
CA LEU A 54 -18.15 14.64 -7.18
C LEU A 54 -16.68 14.16 -7.24
N LYS A 55 -16.13 14.35 -8.43
CA LYS A 55 -14.76 14.72 -8.83
C LYS A 55 -13.77 15.08 -7.70
N SER A 56 -12.78 14.22 -7.47
CA SER A 56 -11.45 14.61 -6.95
C SER A 56 -10.36 14.21 -7.94
N ARG A 57 -9.63 15.21 -8.40
CA ARG A 57 -8.58 15.14 -9.43
C ARG A 57 -7.43 14.23 -8.97
N LYS A 58 -7.26 13.08 -9.62
CA LYS A 58 -5.96 12.43 -9.78
C LYS A 58 -5.19 13.20 -10.85
N LEU A 59 -4.02 13.72 -10.50
CA LEU A 59 -3.00 14.10 -11.47
C LEU A 59 -2.29 12.81 -11.92
N SER A 60 -2.66 12.32 -13.10
CA SER A 60 -1.85 11.37 -13.86
C SER A 60 -0.80 12.15 -14.63
N MET A 61 0.47 11.78 -14.51
CA MET A 61 1.47 12.19 -15.49
C MET A 61 1.30 11.39 -16.79
N ASP A 62 1.43 12.12 -17.88
CA ASP A 62 1.07 11.77 -19.25
C ASP A 62 1.87 10.61 -19.87
N SER A 63 1.18 9.87 -20.76
CA SER A 63 1.72 9.55 -22.09
C SER A 63 0.59 9.57 -23.13
N VAL A 64 0.68 10.55 -24.04
CA VAL A 64 -0.11 10.79 -25.26
C VAL A 64 0.50 9.87 -26.34
N SER A 65 -0.20 9.18 -27.25
CA SER A 65 -1.12 9.67 -28.30
C SER A 65 -1.78 8.47 -29.04
N ILE A 66 -3.10 8.49 -29.28
CA ILE A 66 -3.81 8.69 -30.60
C ILE A 66 -4.00 7.38 -31.42
N SER A 67 -5.13 7.02 -32.06
CA SER A 67 -6.56 7.42 -32.10
C SER A 67 -7.31 6.51 -33.09
N LYS A 68 -8.66 6.58 -33.06
CA LYS A 68 -9.69 6.31 -34.12
C LYS A 68 -10.30 4.89 -34.12
N SER A 69 -11.60 4.66 -34.30
CA SER A 69 -12.81 5.53 -34.41
C SER A 69 -14.08 4.68 -34.35
N GLU A 70 -15.13 5.22 -33.71
CA GLU A 70 -16.59 5.12 -33.96
C GLU A 70 -17.23 3.94 -34.74
N LYS A 71 -18.35 3.37 -34.24
CA LYS A 71 -19.74 3.80 -34.56
C LYS A 71 -20.83 2.94 -33.89
N ASN A 72 -21.93 3.65 -33.58
CA ASN A 72 -23.21 3.23 -32.98
C ASN A 72 -24.03 2.18 -33.75
N LYS A 73 -24.83 1.37 -33.04
CA LYS A 73 -26.34 1.43 -33.04
C LYS A 73 -27.02 0.28 -32.26
N LYS A 74 -27.90 0.69 -31.32
CA LYS A 74 -29.29 0.23 -31.03
C LYS A 74 -29.72 -1.20 -31.40
N GLU A 75 -30.29 -1.96 -30.45
CA GLU A 75 -31.76 -2.18 -30.33
C GLU A 75 -32.18 -2.99 -29.08
N ARG A 76 -33.45 -2.79 -28.68
CA ARG A 76 -34.16 -3.34 -27.52
C ARG A 76 -34.59 -4.79 -27.75
N ARG A 77 -34.70 -5.60 -26.68
CA ARG A 77 -35.89 -6.46 -26.46
C ARG A 77 -36.00 -6.94 -25.01
N ILE A 78 -37.20 -6.74 -24.48
CA ILE A 78 -37.69 -7.21 -23.18
C ILE A 78 -38.19 -8.65 -23.39
N SER A 79 -37.82 -9.56 -22.49
CA SER A 79 -38.63 -10.75 -22.21
C SER A 79 -38.34 -11.28 -20.82
N SER A 80 -39.33 -11.13 -19.97
CA SER A 80 -39.55 -11.77 -18.66
C SER A 80 -39.53 -13.30 -18.75
N THR A 81 -38.82 -13.99 -17.85
CA THR A 81 -39.38 -15.15 -17.10
C THR A 81 -38.43 -15.73 -16.04
N SER A 82 -39.06 -16.17 -14.96
CA SER A 82 -38.66 -17.16 -13.95
C SER A 82 -37.50 -16.83 -13.01
N SER A 83 -37.91 -16.45 -11.80
CA SER A 83 -37.34 -16.85 -10.51
C SER A 83 -36.53 -18.16 -10.56
N LYS A 84 -35.20 -18.02 -10.45
CA LYS A 84 -34.31 -19.10 -10.01
C LYS A 84 -33.51 -18.63 -8.81
N MET A 85 -33.61 -19.43 -7.76
CA MET A 85 -33.03 -19.25 -6.44
C MET A 85 -31.54 -18.92 -6.45
N SER A 86 -31.18 -18.07 -5.49
CA SER A 86 -29.83 -17.65 -5.13
C SER A 86 -28.85 -18.82 -5.01
N LYS A 87 -27.87 -18.88 -5.92
CA LYS A 87 -26.61 -19.63 -5.81
C LYS A 87 -25.42 -18.77 -6.30
N ARG A 88 -25.56 -17.43 -6.23
CA ARG A 88 -24.65 -16.50 -6.92
C ARG A 88 -23.56 -15.90 -6.02
N GLU A 89 -23.55 -16.20 -4.74
CA GLU A 89 -22.61 -15.59 -3.78
C GLU A 89 -21.24 -16.28 -3.74
N THR A 90 -21.15 -17.58 -4.05
CA THR A 90 -19.89 -18.33 -4.00
C THR A 90 -18.91 -17.96 -5.13
N SER A 91 -19.39 -17.56 -6.31
CA SER A 91 -18.50 -17.27 -7.46
C SER A 91 -17.70 -15.98 -7.30
N THR A 92 -18.24 -14.99 -6.61
CA THR A 92 -17.56 -13.71 -6.35
C THR A 92 -16.45 -13.88 -5.31
N ASN A 93 -16.70 -14.64 -4.25
CA ASN A 93 -15.71 -14.86 -3.18
C ASN A 93 -14.49 -15.66 -3.64
N ILE A 94 -14.67 -16.60 -4.57
CA ILE A 94 -13.56 -17.38 -5.15
C ILE A 94 -12.66 -16.48 -6.00
N ILE A 95 -13.23 -15.59 -6.82
CA ILE A 95 -12.46 -14.64 -7.63
C ILE A 95 -11.66 -13.69 -6.73
N ASP A 96 -12.22 -13.29 -5.58
CA ASP A 96 -11.53 -12.44 -4.62
C ASP A 96 -10.36 -13.16 -3.93
N LEU A 97 -10.48 -14.46 -3.61
CA LEU A 97 -9.40 -15.23 -2.98
C LEU A 97 -8.19 -15.40 -3.90
N ASP A 98 -8.40 -15.70 -5.19
CA ASP A 98 -7.31 -15.82 -6.17
C ASP A 98 -6.57 -14.49 -6.37
N VAL A 99 -7.30 -13.37 -6.31
CA VAL A 99 -6.69 -12.03 -6.39
C VAL A 99 -5.87 -11.74 -5.14
N ILE A 100 -6.38 -12.09 -3.95
CA ILE A 100 -5.66 -11.92 -2.68
C ILE A 100 -4.37 -12.76 -2.67
N ASP A 101 -4.42 -14.04 -3.06
CA ASP A 101 -3.24 -14.90 -3.10
C ASP A 101 -2.17 -14.38 -4.07
N LYS A 102 -2.57 -13.89 -5.25
CA LYS A 102 -1.64 -13.28 -6.22
C LYS A 102 -0.98 -12.02 -5.67
N GLU A 103 -1.75 -11.13 -5.05
CA GLU A 103 -1.19 -9.90 -4.46
C GLU A 103 -0.32 -10.22 -3.24
N ALA A 104 -0.68 -11.23 -2.43
CA ALA A 104 0.13 -11.70 -1.31
C ALA A 104 1.47 -12.30 -1.77
N GLN A 105 1.46 -13.10 -2.85
CA GLN A 105 2.69 -13.65 -3.42
C GLN A 105 3.59 -12.54 -3.95
N LYS A 106 3.03 -11.60 -4.72
CA LYS A 106 3.77 -10.43 -5.21
C LYS A 106 4.35 -9.60 -4.06
N PHE A 107 3.61 -9.46 -2.96
CA PHE A 107 4.10 -8.77 -1.77
C PHE A 107 5.32 -9.48 -1.17
N CYS A 108 5.30 -10.81 -1.09
CA CYS A 108 6.47 -11.59 -0.69
C CYS A 108 7.64 -11.42 -1.65
N ASP A 109 7.42 -11.55 -2.96
CA ASP A 109 8.48 -11.45 -3.97
C ASP A 109 9.17 -10.06 -3.94
N ASN A 110 8.42 -9.02 -3.54
CA ASN A 110 8.96 -7.67 -3.44
C ASN A 110 9.72 -7.43 -2.14
N PHE A 111 9.31 -8.00 -1.00
CA PHE A 111 9.81 -7.57 0.32
C PHE A 111 10.29 -8.70 1.24
N ILE A 112 9.81 -9.93 1.08
CA ILE A 112 9.99 -11.01 2.06
C ILE A 112 10.98 -12.06 1.55
N GLY A 113 12.09 -12.21 2.26
CA GLY A 113 13.08 -13.27 2.05
C GLY A 113 14.25 -12.87 1.15
N ASN A 114 15.27 -13.73 1.12
CA ASN A 114 16.63 -13.43 0.63
C ASN A 114 16.77 -13.08 -0.87
N ASN A 115 15.69 -13.17 -1.65
CA ASN A 115 15.69 -12.88 -3.09
C ASN A 115 14.70 -11.75 -3.43
N ALA A 116 14.17 -11.06 -2.43
CA ALA A 116 13.22 -9.99 -2.63
C ALA A 116 13.89 -8.74 -3.22
N ILE A 117 13.20 -8.05 -4.12
CA ILE A 117 13.73 -6.86 -4.82
C ILE A 117 14.06 -5.73 -3.83
N TYR A 118 13.21 -5.59 -2.81
CA TYR A 118 13.31 -4.63 -1.73
C TYR A 118 13.29 -5.38 -0.40
N GLU A 119 14.15 -6.39 -0.26
CA GLU A 119 14.25 -7.21 0.96
C GLU A 119 14.32 -6.32 2.21
N ILE A 120 13.30 -6.43 3.08
CA ILE A 120 13.28 -5.70 4.34
C ILE A 120 14.06 -6.45 5.41
N ASN A 121 14.82 -5.71 6.22
CA ASN A 121 15.59 -6.28 7.32
C ASN A 121 14.66 -6.60 8.51
N ILE A 122 14.09 -7.79 8.50
CA ILE A 122 13.26 -8.33 9.59
C ILE A 122 13.79 -9.66 10.12
N GLN A 123 13.42 -9.99 11.35
CA GLN A 123 13.84 -11.22 11.99
C GLN A 123 13.40 -12.46 11.23
N HIS A 124 14.31 -13.43 11.11
CA HIS A 124 14.10 -14.68 10.39
C HIS A 124 12.84 -15.45 10.84
N PHE A 125 12.50 -15.40 12.14
CA PHE A 125 11.29 -16.05 12.64
C PHE A 125 10.00 -15.46 12.04
N ILE A 126 9.98 -14.16 11.71
CA ILE A 126 8.83 -13.50 11.05
C ILE A 126 8.71 -13.99 9.62
N VAL A 127 9.82 -14.01 8.87
CA VAL A 127 9.88 -14.54 7.50
C VAL A 127 9.38 -15.98 7.47
N LYS A 128 9.85 -16.82 8.40
CA LYS A 128 9.40 -18.21 8.55
C LYS A 128 7.90 -18.29 8.84
N THR A 129 7.40 -17.47 9.76
CA THR A 129 5.96 -17.44 10.12
C THR A 129 5.09 -17.10 8.91
N ILE A 130 5.48 -16.10 8.11
CA ILE A 130 4.78 -15.72 6.87
C ILE A 130 4.73 -16.90 5.90
N ASN A 131 5.88 -17.52 5.64
CA ASN A 131 5.98 -18.64 4.71
C ASN A 131 5.15 -19.85 5.15
N ASP A 132 5.18 -20.18 6.44
CA ASP A 132 4.40 -21.29 6.98
C ASP A 132 2.89 -20.99 6.95
N THR A 133 2.50 -19.73 7.20
CA THR A 133 1.11 -19.26 7.03
C THR A 133 0.62 -19.50 5.59
N PHE A 134 1.43 -19.15 4.57
CA PHE A 134 1.04 -19.34 3.17
C PHE A 134 1.01 -20.80 2.72
N LYS A 135 1.87 -21.65 3.27
CA LYS A 135 1.77 -23.10 3.05
C LYS A 135 0.44 -23.63 3.58
N ILE A 136 0.06 -23.25 4.79
CA ILE A 136 -1.20 -23.68 5.41
C ILE A 136 -2.40 -23.21 4.57
N LEU A 137 -2.46 -21.93 4.21
CA LEU A 137 -3.58 -21.36 3.43
C LEU A 137 -3.79 -22.02 2.06
N ARG A 138 -2.71 -22.48 1.43
CA ARG A 138 -2.74 -23.11 0.10
C ARG A 138 -3.00 -24.62 0.14
N MET A 139 -2.52 -25.31 1.18
CA MET A 139 -2.61 -26.77 1.27
C MET A 139 -3.86 -27.26 1.99
N ASP A 140 -4.40 -26.46 2.91
CA ASP A 140 -5.51 -26.89 3.76
C ASP A 140 -6.85 -26.73 3.03
N GLN A 141 -7.50 -27.86 2.73
CA GLN A 141 -8.82 -27.92 2.11
C GLN A 141 -9.97 -27.82 3.12
N GLU A 142 -9.67 -27.92 4.42
CA GLU A 142 -10.68 -27.91 5.48
C GLU A 142 -11.07 -26.49 5.91
N GLN A 143 -10.24 -25.49 5.60
CA GLN A 143 -10.52 -24.08 5.91
C GLN A 143 -11.63 -23.51 5.05
N THR A 144 -12.54 -22.80 5.72
CA THR A 144 -13.54 -21.94 5.08
C THR A 144 -12.87 -20.79 4.32
N ILE A 145 -13.59 -20.20 3.36
CA ILE A 145 -13.07 -19.07 2.58
C ILE A 145 -12.78 -17.88 3.51
N GLU A 146 -13.65 -17.66 4.50
CA GLU A 146 -13.53 -16.60 5.50
C GLU A 146 -12.27 -16.75 6.37
N GLU A 147 -11.96 -17.98 6.80
CA GLU A 147 -10.72 -18.27 7.54
C GLU A 147 -9.48 -17.99 6.69
N LYS A 148 -9.52 -18.38 5.40
CA LYS A 148 -8.42 -18.09 4.48
C LYS A 148 -8.20 -16.60 4.28
N ILE A 149 -9.28 -15.85 4.05
CA ILE A 149 -9.24 -14.39 3.92
C ILE A 149 -8.66 -13.75 5.18
N ASN A 150 -9.08 -14.19 6.37
CA ASN A 150 -8.54 -13.68 7.63
C ASN A 150 -7.05 -14.01 7.82
N GLY A 151 -6.62 -15.20 7.40
CA GLY A 151 -5.21 -15.58 7.39
C GLY A 151 -4.38 -14.67 6.49
N TYR A 152 -4.82 -14.41 5.26
CA TYR A 152 -4.15 -13.45 4.37
C TYR A 152 -4.16 -12.03 4.94
N TYR A 153 -5.26 -11.60 5.56
CA TYR A 153 -5.39 -10.25 6.14
C TYR A 153 -4.34 -9.98 7.21
N THR A 154 -4.01 -10.98 8.04
CA THR A 154 -3.11 -10.82 9.19
C THR A 154 -1.68 -11.28 8.94
N ALA A 155 -1.41 -11.93 7.79
CA ALA A 155 -0.13 -12.57 7.48
C ALA A 155 1.10 -11.66 7.67
N PHE A 156 0.97 -10.36 7.36
CA PHE A 156 2.10 -9.42 7.38
C PHE A 156 2.15 -8.50 8.61
N ASP A 157 1.22 -8.62 9.56
CA ASP A 157 1.07 -7.66 10.67
C ASP A 157 2.33 -7.62 11.57
N ARG A 158 3.01 -8.76 11.75
CA ARG A 158 4.26 -8.85 12.51
C ARG A 158 5.41 -8.13 11.81
N ALA A 159 5.55 -8.34 10.49
CA ALA A 159 6.56 -7.64 9.69
C ALA A 159 6.29 -6.13 9.70
N TYR A 160 5.03 -5.72 9.57
CA TYR A 160 4.63 -4.32 9.67
C TYR A 160 5.03 -3.69 11.00
N LYS A 161 4.76 -4.35 12.13
CA LYS A 161 5.19 -3.87 13.45
C LYS A 161 6.71 -3.70 13.55
N GLU A 162 7.48 -4.64 13.00
CA GLU A 162 8.94 -4.54 13.04
C GLU A 162 9.49 -3.43 12.15
N VAL A 163 9.01 -3.34 10.91
CA VAL A 163 9.40 -2.28 9.95
C VAL A 163 9.05 -0.91 10.50
N THR A 164 7.85 -0.72 11.05
CA THR A 164 7.45 0.58 11.62
C THR A 164 8.29 0.96 12.84
N ASN A 165 8.65 0.00 13.69
CA ASN A 165 9.60 0.25 14.78
C ASN A 165 10.98 0.64 14.24
N ASN A 166 11.46 -0.02 13.19
CA ASN A 166 12.74 0.30 12.55
C ASN A 166 12.72 1.72 11.97
N ILE A 167 11.66 2.08 11.22
CA ILE A 167 11.44 3.43 10.70
C ILE A 167 11.49 4.45 11.84
N TYR A 168 10.82 4.19 12.96
CA TYR A 168 10.80 5.11 14.09
C TYR A 168 12.18 5.31 14.72
N LEU A 169 12.83 4.20 15.09
CA LEU A 169 14.05 4.21 15.88
C LEU A 169 15.25 4.67 15.08
N ASN A 170 15.37 4.23 13.83
CA ASN A 170 16.57 4.42 13.02
C ASN A 170 16.41 5.56 12.03
N SER A 171 15.37 5.53 11.19
CA SER A 171 15.24 6.49 10.09
C SER A 171 14.68 7.83 10.55
N TYR A 172 13.57 7.82 11.30
CA TYR A 172 12.86 9.02 11.70
C TYR A 172 13.66 9.87 12.70
N SER A 173 14.25 9.23 13.72
CA SER A 173 15.09 9.91 14.69
C SER A 173 16.24 10.66 14.01
N ASN A 174 16.91 10.01 13.05
CA ASN A 174 18.00 10.61 12.28
C ASN A 174 17.52 11.76 11.39
N TYR A 175 16.38 11.59 10.71
CA TYR A 175 15.77 12.63 9.90
C TYR A 175 15.48 13.91 10.70
N ILE A 176 14.87 13.78 11.87
CA ILE A 176 14.57 14.93 12.74
C ILE A 176 15.87 15.62 13.19
N ASN A 177 16.89 14.85 13.55
CA ASN A 177 18.18 15.39 13.96
C ASN A 177 18.88 16.14 12.81
N GLN A 178 18.84 15.61 11.59
CA GLN A 178 19.40 16.30 10.42
C GLN A 178 18.61 17.57 10.08
N LYS A 179 17.28 17.51 10.11
CA LYS A 179 16.41 18.67 9.82
C LYS A 179 16.65 19.81 10.81
N ASN A 180 16.83 19.49 12.09
CA ASN A 180 17.14 20.48 13.12
C ASN A 180 18.53 21.11 12.94
N LYS A 181 19.54 20.33 12.53
CA LYS A 181 20.88 20.85 12.23
C LYS A 181 20.86 21.81 11.04
N GLY A 182 20.21 21.42 9.93
CA GLY A 182 20.12 22.26 8.73
C GLY A 182 19.39 23.59 8.95
N ASN A 183 18.47 23.66 9.92
CA ASN A 183 17.82 24.92 10.30
C ASN A 183 18.73 25.84 11.13
N ASN A 184 19.62 25.28 11.95
CA ASN A 184 20.56 26.06 12.76
C ASN A 184 21.66 26.68 11.88
N ASP A 185 22.19 25.93 10.91
CA ASP A 185 23.22 26.44 10.00
C ASP A 185 22.71 27.58 9.10
N LYS A 186 21.44 27.50 8.66
CA LYS A 186 20.80 28.59 7.91
C LYS A 186 20.64 29.85 8.75
N GLN A 187 20.28 29.75 10.03
CA GLN A 187 20.16 30.92 10.91
C GLN A 187 21.50 31.60 11.23
N VAL A 188 22.59 30.83 11.31
CA VAL A 188 23.94 31.38 11.56
C VAL A 188 24.43 32.17 10.34
N ASN A 189 24.20 31.68 9.13
CA ASN A 189 24.60 32.39 7.91
C ASN A 189 23.81 33.70 7.70
N THR A 190 22.51 33.73 8.01
CA THR A 190 21.72 34.96 7.89
C THR A 190 22.17 36.05 8.87
N LYS A 191 22.69 35.69 10.06
CA LYS A 191 23.22 36.68 11.02
C LYS A 191 24.57 37.27 10.59
N ASN A 192 25.39 36.49 9.90
CA ASN A 192 26.70 36.95 9.43
C ASN A 192 26.59 37.87 8.20
N GLU A 193 25.61 37.66 7.31
CA GLU A 193 25.36 38.55 6.17
C GLU A 193 24.82 39.93 6.58
N VAL A 194 24.00 40.01 7.64
CA VAL A 194 23.49 41.31 8.13
C VAL A 194 24.61 42.16 8.74
N ASN A 195 25.63 41.55 9.35
CA ASN A 195 26.77 42.29 9.90
C ASN A 195 27.82 42.70 8.85
N SER A 196 27.82 42.10 7.66
CA SER A 196 28.75 42.47 6.58
C SER A 196 28.31 43.67 5.76
N ASN A 197 27.06 44.15 5.91
CA ASN A 197 26.52 45.30 5.18
C ASN A 197 26.47 46.59 6.01
N MET A 198 27.18 46.65 7.14
CA MET A 198 27.26 47.83 8.03
C MET A 198 28.67 48.43 8.15
N CYS A 199 29.56 48.16 7.20
CA CYS A 199 30.87 48.83 7.07
C CYS A 199 31.00 49.50 5.71
#